data_AF-A0A914E304-F1
#
_entry.id   AF-A0A914E304-F1
#
_cell.length_a   1.000
_cell.length_b   1.000
_cell.length_c   1.000
_cell.angle_alpha   90.00
_cell.angle_beta   90.00
_cell.angle_gamma   90.00
#
_symmetry.space_group_name_H-M   'P 1'
#
loop_
_entity.id
_entity.type
_entity.pdbx_description
1 polymer ?
#
loop_
_entity_poly.entity_id
_entity_poly.type
_entity_poly.pdbx_seq_one_letter_code
_entity_poly.pdbx_strand_id
1 'polypeptide(L)'
;MDGKPLREHYAIQAIGADGVADCYEHPENYGVKIFNFTQPLDNFDPDNKATWQQQVQWKNSSFVPKDDGDLIFLMIGGESPVPTALMCFMNWTWAQLAEEHGAFMFQLEHRYFGTSAPTPDMSVPNLKWLTTEQAMADINNFIPAMNKKFNFNKPKWVAFGGSYPGTIAALLRVFYPNITNGNIASSAPLWAKVDFWGNF
;
A
#
# COMPACT_ATOMS: atom_id res chain seq x y z
N MET A 1 8.29 37.84 -17.73
CA MET A 1 8.59 36.54 -17.12
C MET A 1 8.09 36.63 -15.69
N ASP A 2 6.84 36.24 -15.46
CA ASP A 2 6.17 36.40 -14.17
C ASP A 2 6.71 35.39 -13.16
N GLY A 3 7.53 35.88 -12.24
CA GLY A 3 7.89 35.17 -11.02
C GLY A 3 6.70 35.14 -10.07
N LYS A 4 5.91 34.06 -10.11
CA LYS A 4 4.99 33.74 -9.01
C LYS A 4 5.81 33.07 -7.90
N PRO A 5 5.64 33.44 -6.62
CA PRO A 5 6.35 32.81 -5.52
C PRO A 5 5.91 31.35 -5.38
N LEU A 6 6.88 30.47 -5.12
CA LEU A 6 6.61 29.12 -4.62
C LEU A 6 5.81 29.26 -3.32
N ARG A 7 4.56 28.80 -3.30
CA ARG A 7 3.68 28.88 -2.14
C ARG A 7 4.32 28.17 -0.94
N GLU A 8 4.31 28.86 0.20
CA GLU A 8 4.68 28.38 1.53
C GLU A 8 3.68 27.31 2.06
N HIS A 9 3.51 26.18 1.37
CA HIS A 9 2.53 25.15 1.75
C HIS A 9 3.12 23.89 2.42
N TYR A 10 4.41 23.87 2.78
CA TYR A 10 5.02 22.73 3.49
C TYR A 10 5.16 22.91 5.01
N ALA A 11 4.31 23.71 5.64
CA ALA A 11 4.19 23.66 7.09
C ALA A 11 3.52 22.33 7.47
N ILE A 12 4.31 21.35 7.88
CA ILE A 12 3.83 20.15 8.58
C ILE A 12 3.19 20.66 9.88
N GLN A 13 1.89 20.91 9.88
CA GLN A 13 1.17 21.08 11.13
C GLN A 13 1.29 19.75 11.88
N ALA A 14 1.82 19.81 13.10
CA ALA A 14 1.87 18.66 13.98
C ALA A 14 0.42 18.21 14.23
N ILE A 15 0.08 17.02 13.75
CA ILE A 15 -1.20 16.39 14.06
C ILE A 15 -1.15 16.04 15.55
N GLY A 16 -2.05 16.62 16.34
CA GLY A 16 -2.16 16.27 17.76
C GLY A 16 -2.56 14.80 17.93
N ALA A 17 -2.16 14.19 19.05
CA ALA A 17 -2.50 12.79 19.36
C ALA A 17 -4.01 12.51 19.29
N ASP A 18 -4.84 13.49 19.66
CA ASP A 18 -6.30 13.41 19.61
C ASP A 18 -6.83 13.23 18.18
N GLY A 19 -6.23 13.92 17.20
CA GLY A 19 -6.61 13.77 15.80
C GLY A 19 -6.23 12.39 15.24
N VAL A 20 -5.09 11.85 15.67
CA VAL A 20 -4.69 10.48 15.29
C VAL A 20 -5.71 9.48 15.84
N ALA A 21 -6.05 9.56 17.13
CA ALA A 21 -7.02 8.67 17.75
C ALA A 21 -8.40 8.72 17.05
N ASP A 22 -8.91 9.93 16.80
CA ASP A 22 -10.17 10.15 16.09
C ASP A 22 -10.16 9.54 14.67
N CYS A 23 -9.05 9.66 13.93
CA CYS A 23 -8.92 9.01 12.61
C CYS A 23 -9.00 7.47 12.68
N TYR A 24 -8.51 6.83 13.75
CA TYR A 24 -8.62 5.38 13.91
C TYR A 24 -10.05 4.95 14.27
N GLU A 25 -10.74 5.73 15.10
CA GLU A 25 -12.11 5.43 15.53
C GLU A 25 -13.16 5.77 14.47
N HIS A 26 -12.94 6.86 13.73
CA HIS A 26 -13.85 7.43 12.75
C HIS A 26 -13.17 7.75 11.40
N PRO A 27 -12.56 6.75 10.74
CA PRO A 27 -11.85 6.95 9.45
C PRO A 27 -12.71 7.60 8.36
N GLU A 28 -14.02 7.38 8.40
CA GLU A 28 -15.00 7.94 7.47
C GLU A 28 -15.05 9.48 7.52
N ASN A 29 -14.78 10.09 8.67
CA ASN A 29 -14.72 11.55 8.81
C ASN A 29 -13.58 12.15 7.99
N TYR A 30 -12.56 11.34 7.69
CA TYR A 30 -11.42 11.70 6.85
C TYR A 30 -11.56 11.18 5.41
N GLY A 31 -12.74 10.65 5.05
CA GLY A 31 -13.00 10.07 3.73
C GLY A 31 -12.29 8.73 3.48
N VAL A 32 -11.77 8.09 4.54
CA VAL A 32 -11.14 6.78 4.46
C VAL A 32 -12.22 5.70 4.51
N LYS A 33 -12.15 4.76 3.59
CA LYS A 33 -13.06 3.61 3.52
C LYS A 33 -12.26 2.33 3.66
N ILE A 34 -12.77 1.41 4.48
CA ILE A 34 -12.12 0.13 4.77
C ILE A 34 -12.99 -1.00 4.25
N PHE A 35 -12.40 -1.98 3.59
CA PHE A 35 -13.07 -3.22 3.20
C PHE A 35 -12.10 -4.40 3.20
N ASN A 36 -12.63 -5.62 3.15
CA ASN A 36 -11.84 -6.83 3.01
C ASN A 36 -11.84 -7.34 1.57
N PHE A 37 -10.66 -7.68 1.07
CA PHE A 37 -10.45 -8.31 -0.22
C PHE A 37 -10.13 -9.80 -0.03
N THR A 38 -10.90 -10.66 -0.68
CA THR A 38 -10.67 -12.11 -0.63
C THR A 38 -9.42 -12.46 -1.45
N GLN A 39 -8.45 -13.10 -0.79
CA GLN A 39 -7.20 -13.57 -1.39
C GLN A 39 -7.08 -15.10 -1.30
N PRO A 40 -6.36 -15.75 -2.23
CA PRO A 40 -5.88 -17.12 -2.04
C PRO A 40 -4.97 -17.20 -0.81
N LEU A 41 -5.09 -18.27 -0.02
CA LEU A 41 -4.13 -18.54 1.07
C LEU A 41 -2.74 -18.85 0.49
N ASP A 42 -2.73 -19.66 -0.55
CA ASP A 42 -1.52 -20.07 -1.25
C ASP A 42 -1.62 -19.70 -2.74
N ASN A 43 -0.83 -18.72 -3.17
CA ASN A 43 -0.80 -18.29 -4.57
C ASN A 43 -0.03 -19.25 -5.49
N PHE A 44 0.70 -20.22 -4.93
CA PHE A 44 1.61 -21.08 -5.68
C PHE A 44 1.22 -22.57 -5.63
N ASP A 45 0.18 -22.91 -4.86
CA ASP A 45 -0.47 -24.22 -4.88
C ASP A 45 -1.84 -24.11 -5.55
N PRO A 46 -1.98 -24.51 -6.82
CA PRO A 46 -3.26 -24.41 -7.54
C PRO A 46 -4.33 -25.37 -6.99
N ASP A 47 -3.96 -26.41 -6.23
CA ASP A 47 -4.91 -27.36 -5.66
C ASP A 47 -5.48 -26.84 -4.32
N ASN A 48 -4.76 -25.94 -3.65
CA ASN A 48 -5.25 -25.25 -2.47
C ASN A 48 -6.31 -24.21 -2.83
N LYS A 49 -7.55 -24.45 -2.40
CA LYS A 49 -8.69 -23.54 -2.62
C LYS A 49 -9.02 -22.66 -1.42
N ALA A 50 -8.22 -22.72 -0.36
CA ALA A 50 -8.44 -21.91 0.82
C ALA A 50 -8.23 -20.42 0.50
N THR A 51 -9.07 -19.58 1.10
CA THR A 51 -9.02 -18.14 0.94
C THR A 51 -9.06 -17.44 2.29
N TRP A 52 -8.61 -16.20 2.32
CA TRP A 52 -8.63 -15.35 3.50
C TRP A 52 -8.99 -13.91 3.14
N GLN A 53 -9.18 -13.07 4.16
CA GLN A 53 -9.63 -11.69 4.02
C GLN A 53 -8.49 -10.72 4.30
N GLN A 54 -8.06 -9.98 3.27
CA GLN A 54 -7.03 -8.96 3.37
C GLN A 54 -7.66 -7.58 3.55
N GLN A 55 -7.22 -6.85 4.58
CA GLN A 55 -7.72 -5.50 4.83
C GLN A 55 -7.19 -4.53 3.77
N VAL A 56 -8.10 -3.70 3.26
CA VAL A 56 -7.82 -2.63 2.31
C VAL A 56 -8.41 -1.34 2.83
N GLN A 57 -7.60 -0.30 2.89
CA GLN A 57 -8.08 1.06 3.07
C GLN A 57 -7.96 1.82 1.76
N TRP A 58 -8.90 2.71 1.47
CA TRP A 58 -8.83 3.54 0.29
C TRP A 58 -9.46 4.91 0.50
N LYS A 59 -9.03 5.86 -0.31
CA LYS A 59 -9.50 7.25 -0.30
C LYS A 59 -9.47 7.80 -1.71
N ASN A 60 -10.51 8.54 -2.08
CA ASN A 60 -10.65 9.17 -3.38
C ASN A 60 -10.86 10.68 -3.31
N SER A 61 -10.64 11.32 -2.15
CA SER A 61 -10.81 12.77 -2.00
C SER A 61 -9.90 13.58 -2.93
N SER A 62 -8.74 13.03 -3.24
CA SER A 62 -7.73 13.61 -4.13
C SER A 62 -7.92 13.18 -5.59
N PHE A 63 -8.87 12.29 -5.89
CA PHE A 63 -8.93 11.64 -7.20
C PHE A 63 -9.55 12.56 -8.26
N VAL A 64 -8.83 12.75 -9.36
CA VAL A 64 -9.30 13.48 -10.54
C VAL A 64 -9.17 12.55 -11.74
N PRO A 65 -10.29 12.03 -12.30
CA PRO A 65 -10.26 11.21 -13.50
C PRO A 65 -9.60 11.95 -14.66
N LYS A 66 -8.82 11.23 -15.48
CA LYS A 66 -8.14 11.81 -16.64
C LYS A 66 -8.38 10.99 -17.90
N ASP A 67 -8.51 11.69 -19.03
CA ASP A 67 -8.69 11.05 -20.34
C ASP A 67 -7.51 10.15 -20.74
N ASP A 68 -6.30 10.53 -20.29
CA ASP A 68 -5.06 9.82 -20.56
C ASP A 68 -4.75 8.72 -19.53
N GLY A 69 -5.63 8.50 -18.56
CA GLY A 69 -5.60 7.39 -17.61
C GLY A 69 -5.61 7.84 -16.16
N ASP A 70 -6.41 7.13 -15.36
CA ASP A 70 -6.55 7.36 -13.93
C ASP A 70 -5.25 7.02 -13.21
N LEU A 71 -4.78 7.90 -12.32
CA LEU A 71 -3.59 7.67 -11.51
C LEU A 71 -4.00 7.04 -10.18
N ILE A 72 -3.37 5.93 -9.83
CA ILE A 72 -3.65 5.18 -8.59
C ILE A 72 -2.35 4.96 -7.82
N PHE A 73 -2.36 5.34 -6.55
CA PHE A 73 -1.27 5.10 -5.61
C PHE A 73 -1.61 3.92 -4.71
N LEU A 74 -0.64 3.02 -4.54
CA LEU A 74 -0.73 1.89 -3.63
C LEU A 74 0.35 2.00 -2.55
N MET A 75 -0.05 2.26 -1.31
CA MET A 75 0.83 2.04 -0.16
C MET A 75 0.86 0.55 0.20
N ILE A 76 2.03 -0.05 0.14
CA ILE A 76 2.26 -1.44 0.55
C ILE A 76 2.40 -1.50 2.06
N GLY A 77 1.55 -2.27 2.73
CA GLY A 77 1.67 -2.56 4.16
C GLY A 77 2.91 -3.37 4.49
N GLY A 78 3.46 -3.15 5.68
CA GLY A 78 4.67 -3.82 6.17
C GLY A 78 4.43 -4.73 7.35
N GLU A 79 5.42 -4.79 8.23
CA GLU A 79 5.51 -5.69 9.37
C GLU A 79 4.68 -5.20 10.57
N SER A 80 3.52 -4.60 10.30
CA SER A 80 2.62 -4.05 11.30
C SER A 80 1.21 -3.84 10.71
N PRO A 81 0.19 -3.64 11.57
CA PRO A 81 -1.11 -3.18 11.08
C PRO A 81 -0.93 -1.88 10.29
N VAL A 82 -1.61 -1.77 9.14
CA VAL A 82 -1.47 -0.55 8.33
C VAL A 82 -2.09 0.64 9.07
N PRO A 83 -1.34 1.74 9.27
CA PRO A 83 -1.83 2.84 10.07
C PRO A 83 -2.86 3.66 9.29
N THR A 84 -4.09 3.76 9.80
CA THR A 84 -5.16 4.56 9.20
C THR A 84 -4.78 6.04 9.07
N ALA A 85 -3.95 6.52 10.00
CA ALA A 85 -3.40 7.88 9.98
C ALA A 85 -2.64 8.23 8.68
N LEU A 86 -1.99 7.25 8.01
CA LEU A 86 -1.32 7.51 6.72
C LEU A 86 -2.31 7.91 5.63
N MET A 87 -3.57 7.48 5.73
CA MET A 87 -4.64 7.80 4.77
C MET A 87 -5.43 9.05 5.18
N CYS A 88 -5.60 9.29 6.48
CA CYS A 88 -6.35 10.45 6.97
C CYS A 88 -5.65 11.78 6.66
N PHE A 89 -4.34 11.84 6.87
CA PHE A 89 -3.61 13.12 6.86
C PHE A 89 -2.81 13.35 5.58
N MET A 90 -2.90 14.58 5.05
CA MET A 90 -2.26 14.98 3.79
C MET A 90 -0.86 15.57 3.99
N ASN A 91 -0.28 15.51 5.19
CA ASN A 91 1.07 16.02 5.47
C ASN A 91 2.17 14.99 5.14
N TRP A 92 1.82 13.75 4.79
CA TRP A 92 2.75 12.75 4.31
C TRP A 92 3.04 12.94 2.82
N THR A 93 4.30 12.77 2.41
CA THR A 93 4.74 13.03 1.02
C THR A 93 3.89 12.30 -0.03
N TRP A 94 3.54 11.03 0.19
CA TRP A 94 2.72 10.27 -0.76
C TRP A 94 1.30 10.83 -0.91
N ALA A 95 0.72 11.34 0.18
CA ALA A 95 -0.60 11.96 0.19
C ALA A 95 -0.57 13.34 -0.48
N GLN A 96 0.48 14.14 -0.25
CA GLN A 96 0.71 15.40 -0.96
C GLN A 96 0.81 15.18 -2.47
N LEU A 97 1.60 14.18 -2.89
CA LEU A 97 1.71 13.81 -4.30
C LEU A 97 0.36 13.34 -4.88
N ALA A 98 -0.47 12.65 -4.09
CA ALA A 98 -1.79 12.23 -4.53
C ALA A 98 -2.71 13.43 -4.76
N GLU A 99 -2.69 14.43 -3.86
CA GLU A 99 -3.42 15.68 -4.02
C GLU A 99 -2.94 16.48 -5.24
N GLU A 100 -1.62 16.62 -5.38
CA GLU A 100 -1.01 17.36 -6.48
C GLU A 100 -1.33 16.75 -7.85
N HIS A 101 -1.34 15.42 -7.95
CA HIS A 101 -1.48 14.73 -9.23
C HIS A 101 -2.87 14.17 -9.50
N GLY A 102 -3.81 14.28 -8.56
CA GLY A 102 -5.17 13.80 -8.76
C GLY A 102 -5.32 12.28 -8.55
N ALA A 103 -4.54 11.66 -7.67
CA ALA A 103 -4.46 10.20 -7.55
C ALA A 103 -5.54 9.60 -6.64
N PHE A 104 -6.05 8.43 -7.02
CA PHE A 104 -6.81 7.54 -6.14
C PHE A 104 -5.85 6.80 -5.21
N MET A 105 -6.13 6.71 -3.92
CA MET A 105 -5.21 6.14 -2.94
C MET A 105 -5.74 4.81 -2.39
N PHE A 106 -4.88 3.80 -2.37
CA PHE A 106 -5.06 2.53 -1.66
C PHE A 106 -3.94 2.32 -0.65
N GLN A 107 -4.26 1.64 0.44
CA GLN A 107 -3.32 1.06 1.38
C GLN A 107 -3.74 -0.40 1.59
N LEU A 108 -2.82 -1.32 1.29
CA LEU A 108 -3.08 -2.77 1.33
C LEU A 108 -2.31 -3.39 2.49
N GLU A 109 -3.01 -3.98 3.45
CA GLU A 109 -2.38 -4.57 4.63
C GLU A 109 -1.67 -5.88 4.28
N HIS A 110 -0.47 -6.06 4.84
CA HIS A 110 0.34 -7.24 4.58
C HIS A 110 -0.29 -8.48 5.23
N ARG A 111 -0.21 -9.63 4.55
CA ARG A 111 -0.60 -10.92 5.13
C ARG A 111 0.11 -11.14 6.48
N TYR A 112 -0.60 -11.70 7.45
CA TYR A 112 -0.17 -11.94 8.84
C TYR A 112 0.03 -10.69 9.73
N PHE A 113 -0.33 -9.49 9.27
CA PHE A 113 -0.24 -8.29 10.10
C PHE A 113 -1.59 -7.61 10.27
N GLY A 114 -1.78 -6.92 11.40
CA GLY A 114 -3.05 -6.27 11.72
C GLY A 114 -4.23 -7.22 11.72
N THR A 115 -5.26 -6.87 10.99
CA THR A 115 -6.47 -7.68 10.86
C THR A 115 -6.37 -8.71 9.74
N SER A 116 -5.31 -8.65 8.95
CA SER A 116 -5.04 -9.50 7.79
C SER A 116 -4.38 -10.80 8.21
N ALA A 117 -5.15 -11.70 8.81
CA ALA A 117 -4.68 -13.00 9.34
C ALA A 117 -5.15 -14.18 8.45
N PRO A 118 -4.27 -14.78 7.61
CA PRO A 118 -4.65 -15.87 6.72
C PRO A 118 -4.91 -17.20 7.42
N THR A 119 -4.37 -17.38 8.62
CA THR A 119 -4.45 -18.60 9.43
C THR A 119 -5.01 -18.30 10.83
N PRO A 120 -5.53 -19.31 11.55
CA PRO A 120 -6.09 -19.12 12.90
C PRO A 120 -5.08 -18.62 13.93
N ASP A 121 -3.79 -18.96 13.75
CA ASP A 121 -2.69 -18.54 14.62
C ASP A 121 -1.38 -18.37 13.83
N MET A 122 -0.33 -17.91 14.53
CA MET A 122 1.03 -17.76 14.03
C MET A 122 1.96 -18.92 14.47
N SER A 123 1.42 -20.12 14.65
CA SER A 123 2.26 -21.30 14.90
C SER A 123 3.19 -21.57 13.71
N VAL A 124 4.36 -22.18 13.97
CA VAL A 124 5.37 -22.46 12.92
C VAL A 124 4.80 -23.13 11.66
N PRO A 125 3.90 -24.14 11.75
CA PRO A 125 3.29 -24.73 10.55
C PRO A 125 2.44 -23.75 9.73
N ASN A 126 1.81 -22.78 10.39
CA ASN A 126 0.97 -21.76 9.78
C ASN A 126 1.78 -20.59 9.18
N LEU A 127 3.03 -20.39 9.61
CA LEU A 127 3.90 -19.33 9.07
C LEU A 127 4.49 -19.65 7.69
N LYS A 128 4.29 -20.85 7.16
CA LYS A 128 4.82 -21.22 5.83
C LYS A 128 4.31 -20.34 4.68
N TRP A 129 3.16 -19.66 4.84
CA TRP A 129 2.63 -18.71 3.85
C TRP A 129 2.98 -17.25 4.16
N LEU A 130 3.73 -16.98 5.23
CA LEU A 130 4.32 -15.67 5.52
C LEU A 130 5.65 -15.54 4.76
N THR A 131 5.57 -15.31 3.45
CA THR A 131 6.73 -15.08 2.60
C THR A 131 6.56 -13.83 1.75
N THR A 132 7.68 -13.25 1.30
CA THR A 132 7.67 -12.07 0.44
C THR A 132 7.06 -12.36 -0.93
N GLU A 133 7.29 -13.56 -1.49
CA GLU A 133 6.71 -14.01 -2.75
C GLU A 133 5.19 -14.07 -2.67
N GLN A 134 4.68 -14.64 -1.58
CA GLN A 134 3.26 -14.72 -1.29
C GLN A 134 2.62 -13.33 -1.12
N ALA A 135 3.32 -12.38 -0.48
CA ALA A 135 2.86 -10.99 -0.37
C ALA A 135 2.86 -10.23 -1.71
N MET A 136 3.89 -10.45 -2.56
CA MET A 136 3.90 -9.88 -3.91
C MET A 136 2.78 -10.46 -4.78
N ALA A 137 2.48 -11.75 -4.64
CA ALA A 137 1.38 -12.39 -5.35
C ALA A 137 0.00 -11.84 -4.91
N ASP A 138 -0.17 -11.52 -3.63
CA ASP A 138 -1.39 -10.82 -3.16
C ASP A 138 -1.58 -9.48 -3.88
N ILE A 139 -0.51 -8.69 -4.02
CA ILE A 139 -0.55 -7.41 -4.74
C ILE A 139 -0.89 -7.63 -6.23
N ASN A 140 -0.31 -8.66 -6.84
CA ASN A 140 -0.56 -9.04 -8.23
C ASN A 140 -2.03 -9.46 -8.46
N ASN A 141 -2.70 -10.06 -7.47
CA ASN A 141 -4.14 -10.34 -7.53
C ASN A 141 -4.99 -9.09 -7.28
N PHE A 142 -4.55 -8.25 -6.34
CA PHE A 142 -5.28 -7.09 -5.86
C PHE A 142 -5.47 -6.02 -6.95
N ILE A 143 -4.38 -5.62 -7.61
CA ILE A 143 -4.39 -4.54 -8.62
C ILE A 143 -5.44 -4.78 -9.73
N PRO A 144 -5.44 -5.91 -10.46
CA PRO A 144 -6.44 -6.15 -11.51
C PRO A 144 -7.86 -6.26 -10.96
N ALA A 145 -8.03 -6.79 -9.74
CA ALA A 145 -9.34 -6.83 -9.10
C ALA A 145 -9.86 -5.41 -8.79
N MET A 146 -9.00 -4.49 -8.34
CA MET A 146 -9.39 -3.10 -8.08
C MET A 146 -9.68 -2.33 -9.36
N ASN A 147 -8.91 -2.56 -10.43
CA ASN A 147 -9.19 -2.00 -11.74
C ASN A 147 -10.62 -2.33 -12.19
N LYS A 148 -11.03 -3.59 -12.02
CA LYS A 148 -12.41 -4.02 -12.33
C LYS A 148 -13.44 -3.46 -11.35
N LYS A 149 -13.17 -3.49 -10.05
CA LYS A 149 -14.11 -3.07 -9.00
C LYS A 149 -14.46 -1.58 -9.09
N PHE A 150 -13.47 -0.74 -9.39
CA PHE A 150 -13.64 0.72 -9.45
C PHE A 150 -13.79 1.24 -10.89
N ASN A 151 -13.71 0.36 -11.89
CA ASN A 151 -13.84 0.70 -13.31
C ASN A 151 -12.88 1.82 -13.74
N PHE A 152 -11.61 1.73 -13.34
CA PHE A 152 -10.60 2.73 -13.68
C PHE A 152 -10.33 2.76 -15.18
N ASN A 153 -10.25 3.97 -15.76
CA ASN A 153 -9.89 4.20 -17.15
C ASN A 153 -8.37 4.16 -17.31
N LYS A 154 -7.85 3.25 -18.15
CA LYS A 154 -6.41 3.11 -18.46
C LYS A 154 -5.51 3.30 -17.20
N PRO A 155 -5.73 2.48 -16.15
CA PRO A 155 -5.17 2.72 -14.83
C PRO A 155 -3.64 2.77 -14.85
N LYS A 156 -3.07 3.80 -14.24
CA LYS A 156 -1.64 3.98 -14.03
C LYS A 156 -1.33 3.79 -12.55
N TRP A 157 -0.71 2.67 -12.18
CA TRP A 157 -0.40 2.35 -10.79
C TRP A 157 1.01 2.78 -10.39
N VAL A 158 1.13 3.46 -9.25
CA VAL A 158 2.41 3.72 -8.59
C VAL A 158 2.39 3.09 -7.20
N ALA A 159 3.29 2.15 -6.95
CA ALA A 159 3.42 1.53 -5.63
C ALA A 159 4.43 2.27 -4.75
N PHE A 160 4.15 2.36 -3.45
CA PHE A 160 4.97 3.00 -2.44
C PHE A 160 5.25 2.02 -1.32
N GLY A 161 6.48 2.06 -0.79
CA GLY A 161 6.83 1.32 0.41
C GLY A 161 8.10 1.89 1.05
N GLY A 162 8.19 1.79 2.38
CA GLY A 162 9.37 2.12 3.17
C GLY A 162 9.96 0.86 3.82
N SER A 163 11.29 0.75 3.98
CA SER A 163 11.93 -0.43 4.60
C SER A 163 11.57 -1.74 3.85
N TYR A 164 11.11 -2.79 4.52
CA TYR A 164 10.64 -4.04 3.90
C TYR A 164 9.55 -3.83 2.84
N PRO A 165 8.47 -3.05 3.07
CA PRO A 165 7.56 -2.64 2.00
C PRO A 165 8.26 -1.98 0.81
N GLY A 166 9.33 -1.23 1.04
CA GLY A 166 10.17 -0.66 -0.01
C GLY A 166 10.89 -1.74 -0.81
N THR A 167 11.39 -2.78 -0.14
CA THR A 167 11.95 -3.97 -0.80
C THR A 167 10.88 -4.68 -1.64
N ILE A 168 9.66 -4.89 -1.12
CA ILE A 168 8.54 -5.43 -1.90
C ILE A 168 8.28 -4.55 -3.13
N ALA A 169 8.16 -3.22 -2.96
CA ALA A 169 7.93 -2.28 -4.05
C ALA A 169 9.01 -2.39 -5.14
N ALA A 170 10.29 -2.51 -4.78
CA ALA A 170 11.36 -2.73 -5.74
C ALA A 170 11.22 -4.07 -6.47
N LEU A 171 10.97 -5.16 -5.74
CA LEU A 171 10.87 -6.51 -6.27
C LEU A 171 9.65 -6.72 -7.16
N LEU A 172 8.54 -6.00 -6.93
CA LEU A 172 7.37 -6.03 -7.83
C LEU A 172 7.76 -5.69 -9.28
N ARG A 173 8.69 -4.75 -9.50
CA ARG A 173 9.13 -4.40 -10.86
C ARG A 173 9.92 -5.55 -11.51
N VAL A 174 10.57 -6.39 -10.72
CA VAL A 174 11.37 -7.52 -11.19
C VAL A 174 10.48 -8.73 -11.50
N PHE A 175 9.62 -9.11 -10.58
CA PHE A 175 8.83 -10.35 -10.68
C PHE A 175 7.46 -10.16 -11.33
N TYR A 176 6.88 -8.97 -11.26
CA TYR A 176 5.60 -8.62 -11.84
C TYR A 176 5.70 -7.31 -12.64
N PRO A 177 6.54 -7.26 -13.70
CA PRO A 177 6.92 -6.00 -14.35
C PRO A 177 5.73 -5.21 -14.93
N ASN A 178 4.59 -5.84 -15.18
CA ASN A 178 3.45 -5.23 -15.87
C ASN A 178 2.31 -4.77 -14.94
N ILE A 179 2.40 -4.97 -13.62
CA ILE A 179 1.30 -4.61 -12.71
C ILE A 179 1.37 -3.19 -12.19
N THR A 180 2.54 -2.54 -12.24
CA THR A 180 2.71 -1.12 -11.90
C THR A 180 3.45 -0.36 -12.99
N ASN A 181 3.17 0.94 -13.08
CA ASN A 181 3.86 1.87 -13.98
C ASN A 181 5.12 2.46 -13.33
N GLY A 182 5.19 2.49 -12.00
CA GLY A 182 6.36 2.92 -11.26
C GLY A 182 6.28 2.50 -9.80
N ASN A 183 7.44 2.39 -9.14
CA ASN A 183 7.53 2.01 -7.73
C ASN A 183 8.48 2.97 -7.00
N ILE A 184 8.09 3.42 -5.81
CA ILE A 184 8.89 4.26 -4.91
C ILE A 184 9.29 3.39 -3.72
N ALA A 185 10.54 2.93 -3.75
CA ALA A 185 11.15 2.04 -2.77
C ALA A 185 12.02 2.86 -1.78
N SER A 186 11.39 3.43 -0.76
CA SER A 186 12.08 4.29 0.22
C SER A 186 12.87 3.45 1.23
N SER A 187 14.16 3.74 1.39
CA SER A 187 15.03 3.08 2.38
C SER A 187 14.96 1.54 2.33
N ALA A 188 14.83 0.99 1.12
CA ALA A 188 14.64 -0.44 0.90
C ALA A 188 15.96 -1.21 1.08
N PRO A 189 16.08 -2.14 2.05
CA PRO A 189 17.23 -3.02 2.13
C PRO A 189 17.13 -4.10 1.04
N LEU A 190 17.71 -3.82 -0.13
CA LEU A 190 17.71 -4.76 -1.28
C LEU A 190 18.85 -5.77 -1.23
N TRP A 191 19.91 -5.47 -0.49
CA TRP A 191 21.04 -6.37 -0.32
C TRP A 191 20.78 -7.31 0.84
N ALA A 192 20.12 -8.42 0.54
CA ALA A 192 19.96 -9.52 1.47
C ALA A 192 21.33 -10.12 1.82
N LYS A 193 21.68 -10.08 3.09
CA LYS A 193 22.87 -10.76 3.63
C LYS A 193 22.39 -11.93 4.48
N VAL A 194 22.93 -13.12 4.17
CA VAL A 194 22.70 -14.31 5.00
C VAL A 194 23.42 -14.18 6.33
N ASP A 195 24.58 -13.50 6.32
CA ASP A 195 25.40 -13.31 7.50
C ASP A 195 25.80 -11.84 7.65
N PHE A 196 25.52 -11.29 8.83
CA PHE A 196 25.88 -9.92 9.22
C PHE A 196 27.15 -9.95 10.09
N TRP A 197 28.19 -10.65 9.64
CA TRP A 197 29.52 -10.56 10.24
C TRP A 197 30.46 -9.71 9.37
N GLY A 198 31.11 -8.71 9.98
CA GLY A 198 32.04 -7.78 9.33
C GLY A 198 31.72 -6.31 9.61
N ASN A 199 32.61 -5.40 9.21
CA ASN A 199 32.35 -3.96 9.29
C ASN A 199 31.41 -3.56 8.14
N PHE A 200 30.33 -2.87 8.50
CA PHE A 200 29.35 -2.28 7.59
C PHE A 200 29.63 -0.80 7.40
#